data_AF-A0A4R2R7U4-F1
#
_entry.id   AF-A0A4R2R7U4-F1
#
_cell.length_a   1.000
_cell.length_b   1.000
_cell.length_c   1.000
_cell.angle_alpha   90.00
_cell.angle_beta   90.00
_cell.angle_gamma   90.00
#
_symmetry.space_group_name_H-M   'P 1'
#
loop_
_entity.id
_entity.type
_entity.pdbx_description
1 polymer ?
#
loop_
_entity_poly.entity_id
_entity_poly.type
_entity_poly.pdbx_seq_one_letter_code
_entity_poly.pdbx_strand_id
1 'polypeptide(L)'
;MTHEQLLAVMQHTPLPERMGNFERTRSPQQTEETGSGLVFVEYSHLSEDVQFQAVLRGEQALLQVVQNGAATPVRELTIEEVGHVLRADLLMMLEDLEDEL
;
A
#
# COMPACT_ATOMS: atom_id res chain seq x y z
N MET A 1 -19.86 0.36 -0.89
CA MET A 1 -19.09 1.38 -0.13
C MET A 1 -18.98 2.66 -0.98
N THR A 2 -19.06 3.87 -0.41
CA THR A 2 -18.87 5.13 -1.15
C THR A 2 -17.39 5.51 -1.25
N HIS A 3 -17.01 6.37 -2.21
CA HIS A 3 -15.64 6.86 -2.36
C HIS A 3 -15.10 7.53 -1.07
N GLU A 4 -15.92 8.33 -0.40
CA GLU A 4 -15.57 8.96 0.88
C GLU A 4 -15.33 7.93 2.00
N GLN A 5 -16.12 6.86 2.05
CA GLN A 5 -15.93 5.77 3.02
C GLN A 5 -14.62 5.03 2.76
N LEU A 6 -14.28 4.80 1.49
CA LEU A 6 -13.02 4.18 1.07
C LEU A 6 -11.80 5.02 1.43
N LEU A 7 -11.88 6.34 1.23
CA LEU A 7 -10.85 7.28 1.68
C LEU A 7 -10.74 7.30 3.21
N ALA A 8 -11.86 7.29 3.94
CA ALA A 8 -11.87 7.27 5.39
C ALA A 8 -11.22 5.99 5.95
N VAL A 9 -11.54 4.82 5.38
CA VAL A 9 -10.89 3.55 5.75
C VAL A 9 -9.37 3.66 5.55
N MET A 10 -8.90 4.14 4.41
CA MET A 10 -7.46 4.25 4.15
C MET A 10 -6.75 5.32 5.01
N GLN A 11 -7.45 6.41 5.37
CA GLN A 11 -6.90 7.49 6.19
C GLN A 11 -6.87 7.14 7.68
N HIS A 12 -7.88 6.42 8.15
CA HIS A 12 -8.03 6.06 9.56
C HIS A 12 -7.56 4.65 9.87
N THR A 13 -7.19 3.86 8.86
CA THR A 13 -6.37 2.66 9.07
C THR A 13 -5.04 3.16 9.60
N PRO A 14 -4.76 3.00 10.91
CA PRO A 14 -3.53 3.49 11.48
C PRO A 14 -2.39 2.73 10.80
N LEU A 15 -1.47 3.47 10.19
CA LEU A 15 -0.21 2.89 9.76
C LEU A 15 0.53 2.47 11.03
N PRO A 16 1.17 1.29 11.05
CA PRO A 16 1.89 0.86 12.24
C PRO A 16 2.95 1.91 12.61
N GLU A 17 3.05 2.25 13.89
CA GLU A 17 4.02 3.24 14.43
C GLU A 17 5.49 2.88 14.09
N ARG A 18 5.73 1.61 13.75
CA ARG A 18 7.01 1.03 13.34
C ARG A 18 7.36 1.18 11.85
N MET A 19 6.63 1.98 11.07
CA MET A 19 6.93 2.14 9.63
C MET A 19 8.35 2.61 9.31
N GLY A 20 9.11 3.14 10.28
CA GLY A 20 10.56 3.29 10.19
C GLY A 20 10.99 3.98 8.89
N ASN A 21 11.62 3.20 8.01
CA ASN A 21 12.19 3.63 6.74
C ASN A 21 11.21 3.63 5.55
N PHE A 22 9.91 3.41 5.75
CA PHE A 22 8.92 3.52 4.68
C PHE A 22 8.20 4.86 4.68
N GLU A 23 8.19 5.52 3.54
CA GLU A 23 7.47 6.77 3.32
C GLU A 23 6.31 6.56 2.35
N ARG A 24 5.15 7.13 2.68
CA ARG A 24 4.01 7.19 1.76
C ARG A 24 4.30 8.22 0.67
N THR A 25 4.68 7.76 -0.51
CA THR A 25 4.99 8.62 -1.66
C THR A 25 3.74 9.08 -2.39
N ARG A 26 2.63 8.31 -2.32
CA ARG A 26 1.33 8.74 -2.88
C ARG A 26 0.17 8.53 -1.92
N SER A 27 -0.57 9.63 -1.70
CA SER A 27 -1.72 9.67 -0.78
C SER A 27 -3.01 9.31 -1.51
N PRO A 28 -3.92 8.54 -0.87
CA PRO A 28 -5.26 8.30 -1.41
C PRO A 28 -6.08 9.60 -1.59
N GLN A 29 -5.73 10.70 -0.90
CA GLN A 29 -6.36 12.02 -1.07
C GLN A 29 -5.91 12.75 -2.34
N GLN A 30 -4.73 12.39 -2.84
CA GLN A 30 -4.23 12.85 -4.12
C GLN A 30 -4.52 11.74 -5.13
N THR A 31 -5.79 11.57 -5.43
CA THR A 31 -6.24 10.61 -6.43
C THR A 31 -5.62 10.98 -7.77
N GLU A 32 -4.65 10.20 -8.22
CA GLU A 32 -4.43 10.09 -9.66
C GLU A 32 -5.67 9.40 -10.22
N GLU A 33 -6.63 10.20 -10.66
CA GLU A 33 -7.73 9.69 -11.47
C GLU A 33 -7.13 9.16 -12.77
N THR A 34 -6.77 7.88 -12.76
CA THR A 34 -6.88 7.08 -13.97
C THR A 34 -8.28 7.34 -14.53
N GLY A 35 -8.45 7.42 -15.86
CA GLY A 35 -9.75 7.77 -16.49
C GLY A 35 -10.95 6.87 -16.11
N SER A 36 -10.72 5.89 -15.25
CA SER A 36 -11.64 4.95 -14.61
C SER A 36 -12.06 5.29 -13.16
N GLY A 37 -11.55 6.35 -12.53
CA GLY A 37 -11.93 6.76 -11.17
C GLY A 37 -11.33 5.87 -10.06
N LEU A 38 -10.10 5.37 -10.26
CA LEU A 38 -9.39 4.52 -9.30
C LEU A 38 -8.57 5.38 -8.32
N VAL A 39 -8.36 4.87 -7.10
CA VAL A 39 -7.48 5.51 -6.10
C VAL A 39 -6.16 4.76 -6.04
N PHE A 40 -5.04 5.46 -6.17
CA PHE A 40 -3.71 4.87 -6.09
C PHE A 40 -3.00 5.25 -4.79
N VAL A 41 -2.37 4.26 -4.16
CA VAL A 41 -1.58 4.43 -2.94
C VAL A 41 -0.24 3.76 -3.11
N GLU A 42 0.81 4.48 -2.74
CA GLU A 42 2.19 4.00 -2.87
C GLU A 42 2.98 4.28 -1.60
N TYR A 43 3.75 3.27 -1.18
CA TYR A 43 4.75 3.35 -0.13
C TYR A 43 6.09 2.91 -0.70
N SER A 44 7.15 3.68 -0.42
CA SER A 44 8.51 3.36 -0.84
C SER A 44 9.42 3.26 0.38
N HIS A 45 10.36 2.33 0.34
CA HIS A 45 11.44 2.27 1.32
C HIS A 45 12.48 3.37 1.03
N LEU A 46 13.08 3.94 2.08
CA LEU A 46 14.03 5.07 1.99
C LEU A 46 15.42 4.67 1.46
N SER A 47 15.93 3.48 1.84
CA SER A 47 17.23 2.97 1.38
C SER A 47 17.16 1.82 0.37
N GLU A 48 16.16 0.93 0.48
CA GLU A 48 16.00 -0.24 -0.37
C GLU A 48 15.11 0.05 -1.60
N ASP A 49 15.33 -0.70 -2.69
CA ASP A 49 14.50 -0.64 -3.90
C ASP A 49 13.22 -1.45 -3.70
N VAL A 50 12.35 -0.99 -2.80
CA VAL A 50 11.08 -1.67 -2.49
C VAL A 50 9.90 -0.71 -2.46
N GLN A 51 8.83 -1.10 -3.16
CA GLN A 51 7.63 -0.32 -3.35
C GLN A 51 6.38 -1.17 -3.18
N PHE A 52 5.39 -0.65 -2.46
CA PHE A 52 4.06 -1.23 -2.33
C PHE A 52 3.06 -0.35 -3.05
N GLN A 53 2.30 -0.93 -3.97
CA GLN A 53 1.37 -0.23 -4.85
C GLN A 53 -0.02 -0.84 -4.73
N ALA A 54 -1.01 -0.01 -4.39
CA ALA A 54 -2.40 -0.43 -4.29
C ALA A 54 -3.30 0.44 -5.18
N VAL A 55 -4.15 -0.20 -5.99
CA VAL A 55 -5.18 0.44 -6.82
C VAL A 55 -6.55 0.04 -6.29
N LEU A 56 -7.32 1.00 -5.81
CA LEU A 56 -8.64 0.76 -5.20
C LEU A 56 -9.75 0.97 -6.24
N ARG A 57 -10.69 0.02 -6.31
CA ARG A 57 -11.84 -0.01 -7.23
C ARG A 57 -13.10 -0.47 -6.50
N GLY A 58 -13.93 0.47 -6.05
CA GLY A 58 -15.21 0.14 -5.43
C GLY A 58 -15.04 -0.54 -4.07
N GLU A 59 -15.24 -1.85 -3.98
CA GLU A 59 -15.00 -2.65 -2.75
C GLU A 59 -13.77 -3.55 -2.86
N GLN A 60 -13.13 -3.54 -4.02
CA GLN A 60 -11.95 -4.33 -4.33
C GLN A 60 -10.73 -3.43 -4.42
N ALA A 61 -9.57 -4.05 -4.29
CA ALA A 61 -8.29 -3.42 -4.40
C ALA A 61 -7.29 -4.40 -5.04
N LEU A 62 -6.46 -3.87 -5.92
CA LEU A 62 -5.37 -4.60 -6.56
C LEU A 62 -4.08 -4.18 -5.86
N LEU A 63 -3.37 -5.15 -5.28
CA LEU A 63 -2.11 -4.92 -4.58
C LEU A 63 -0.97 -5.56 -5.36
N GLN A 64 0.11 -4.80 -5.51
CA GLN A 64 1.37 -5.23 -6.09
C GLN A 64 2.53 -4.76 -5.19
N VAL A 65 3.52 -5.62 -5.04
CA VAL A 65 4.80 -5.28 -4.40
C VAL A 65 5.89 -5.37 -5.45
N VAL A 66 6.76 -4.37 -5.52
CA VAL A 66 7.93 -4.32 -6.40
C VAL A 66 9.16 -4.32 -5.51
N GLN A 67 10.06 -5.27 -5.70
CA GLN A 67 11.29 -5.40 -4.94
C GLN A 67 12.46 -5.62 -5.90
N ASN A 68 13.51 -4.80 -5.79
CA ASN A 68 14.70 -4.84 -6.65
C ASN A 68 14.34 -4.86 -8.14
N GLY A 69 13.39 -4.01 -8.54
CA GLY A 69 12.82 -3.95 -9.89
C GLY A 69 11.96 -5.14 -10.32
N ALA A 70 11.78 -6.17 -9.47
CA ALA A 70 10.93 -7.32 -9.75
C ALA A 70 9.53 -7.14 -9.14
N ALA A 71 8.51 -7.16 -9.99
CA ALA A 71 7.12 -7.02 -9.56
C ALA A 71 6.50 -8.38 -9.21
N THR A 72 5.90 -8.46 -8.02
CA THR A 72 5.10 -9.62 -7.60
C THR A 72 3.78 -9.69 -8.38
N PRO A 73 3.16 -10.88 -8.47
CA PRO A 73 1.83 -11.02 -9.06
C PRO A 73 0.81 -10.12 -8.36
N VAL A 74 -0.02 -9.45 -9.16
CA VAL A 74 -1.11 -8.61 -8.64
C VAL A 74 -2.09 -9.51 -7.87
N ARG A 75 -2.37 -9.12 -6.63
CA ARG A 75 -3.37 -9.77 -5.77
C ARG A 75 -4.65 -8.92 -5.81
N GLU A 76 -5.77 -9.56 -6.08
CA GLU A 76 -7.09 -8.95 -5.93
C GLU A 76 -7.63 -9.28 -4.55
N LEU A 77 -7.89 -8.23 -3.77
CA LEU A 77 -8.25 -8.29 -2.36
C LEU A 77 -9.40 -7.31 -2.10
N THR A 78 -10.08 -7.44 -0.97
CA THR A 78 -10.94 -6.37 -0.47
C THR A 78 -10.10 -5.20 0.05
N ILE A 79 -10.70 -4.03 0.21
CA ILE A 79 -10.00 -2.85 0.74
C ILE A 79 -9.49 -3.09 2.17
N GLU A 80 -10.28 -3.76 3.00
CA GLU A 80 -9.89 -4.13 4.36
C GLU A 80 -8.68 -5.08 4.33
N GLU A 81 -8.72 -6.09 3.48
CA GLU A 81 -7.59 -7.00 3.28
C GLU A 81 -6.34 -6.29 2.76
N VAL A 82 -6.47 -5.33 1.83
CA VAL A 82 -5.30 -4.52 1.39
C VAL A 82 -4.73 -3.69 2.53
N GLY A 83 -5.58 -3.07 3.36
CA GLY A 83 -5.11 -2.36 4.55
C GLY A 83 -4.36 -3.27 5.53
N HIS A 84 -4.82 -4.52 5.69
CA HIS A 84 -4.16 -5.52 6.51
C HIS A 84 -2.86 -6.05 5.89
N VAL A 85 -2.85 -6.35 4.59
CA VAL A 85 -1.69 -6.90 3.89
C VAL A 85 -0.59 -5.85 3.75
N LEU A 86 -0.93 -4.60 3.43
CA LEU A 86 0.05 -3.50 3.47
C LEU A 86 0.73 -3.46 4.84
N ARG A 87 -0.03 -3.57 5.93
CA ARG A 87 0.53 -3.59 7.29
C ARG A 87 1.41 -4.82 7.55
N ALA A 88 0.92 -6.02 7.23
CA ALA A 88 1.61 -7.26 7.53
C ALA A 88 2.87 -7.43 6.68
N ASP A 89 2.78 -7.20 5.37
CA ASP A 89 3.92 -7.31 4.45
C ASP A 89 4.95 -6.22 4.75
N LEU A 90 4.55 -4.98 5.07
CA LEU A 90 5.49 -3.94 5.52
C LEU A 90 6.21 -4.33 6.81
N LEU A 91 5.51 -4.93 7.79
CA LEU A 91 6.12 -5.35 9.05
C LEU A 91 7.04 -6.55 8.88
N MET A 92 6.64 -7.58 8.14
CA MET A 92 7.50 -8.75 7.86
C MET A 92 8.73 -8.33 7.06
N MET A 93 8.58 -7.43 6.08
CA MET A 93 9.74 -6.91 5.35
C MET A 93 10.68 -6.06 6.21
N LEU A 94 10.15 -5.28 7.15
CA LEU A 94 10.97 -4.57 8.12
C LEU A 94 11.75 -5.54 9.00
N GLU A 95 11.11 -6.63 9.45
CA GLU A 95 11.76 -7.69 10.24
C GLU A 95 12.86 -8.40 9.44
N ASP A 96 12.57 -8.80 8.19
CA ASP A 96 13.55 -9.44 7.30
C ASP A 96 14.75 -8.51 7.00
N LEU A 97 14.51 -7.20 6.80
CA LEU A 97 15.57 -6.22 6.54
C LEU A 97 16.37 -5.85 7.80
N GLU A 98 15.75 -5.83 8.99
CA GLU A 98 16.45 -5.64 10.26
C GLU A 98 17.34 -6.84 10.61
N ASP A 99 16.93 -8.07 10.25
CA ASP A 99 17.70 -9.29 10.48
C ASP A 99 18.93 -9.42 9.54
N GLU A 100 18.98 -8.67 8.43
CA GLU A 100 20.12 -8.66 7.49
C GLU A 100 21.23 -7.62 7.83
N LEU A 101 21.02 -6.76 8.85
CA LEU A 101 21.96 -5.69 9.29
C LEU A 101 22.80 -6.07 10.53
#